data_AF-R1FS17-F1
#
_entry.id   AF-R1FS17-F1
#
_cell.length_a   1.000
_cell.length_b   1.000
_cell.length_c   1.000
_cell.angle_alpha   90.00
_cell.angle_beta   90.00
_cell.angle_gamma   90.00
#
_symmetry.space_group_name_H-M   'P 1'
#
loop_
_entity.id
_entity.type
_entity.pdbx_description
1 polymer ?
#
loop_
_entity_poly.entity_id
_entity_poly.type
_entity_poly.pdbx_seq_one_letter_code
_entity_poly.pdbx_strand_id
1 'polypeptide(L)'
;DHRVVLFSQFSSMVDLLDDYCRQVCTLLCVQHVGSTNRVQRMVNLQSFNAPGSKVFLFLMTTRAGGLGINLQTADTCILFDSDWNPQQDLQAMGRA
;
A
#
# COMPACT_ATOMS: atom_id res chain seq x y z
N ASP A 1 8.70 15.89 0.81
CA ASP A 1 8.68 14.45 1.09
C ASP A 1 7.26 13.94 1.01
N HIS A 2 6.91 13.30 -0.11
CA HIS A 2 5.61 12.70 -0.32
C HIS A 2 5.67 11.20 -0.03
N ARG A 3 4.58 10.64 0.49
CA ARG A 3 4.45 9.20 0.77
C ARG A 3 3.28 8.66 -0.02
N VAL A 4 3.56 7.63 -0.80
CA VAL A 4 2.62 7.12 -1.80
C VAL A 4 2.00 5.83 -1.31
N VAL A 5 0.70 5.70 -1.51
CA VAL A 5 -0.05 4.45 -1.37
C VAL A 5 -0.55 4.08 -2.75
N LEU A 6 -0.25 2.85 -3.18
CA LEU A 6 -0.71 2.32 -4.45
C LEU A 6 -1.63 1.13 -4.20
N PHE A 7 -2.83 1.22 -4.76
CA PHE A 7 -3.82 0.16 -4.73
C PHE A 7 -3.87 -0.59 -6.06
N SER A 8 -3.97 -1.91 -5.96
CA SER A 8 -4.25 -2.80 -7.10
C SER A 8 -5.22 -3.90 -6.69
N GLN A 9 -6.03 -4.42 -7.60
CA GLN A 9 -6.89 -5.56 -7.31
C GLN A 9 -6.07 -6.87 -7.20
N PHE A 10 -4.97 -6.98 -7.96
CA PHE A 10 -4.24 -8.23 -8.12
C PHE A 10 -3.02 -8.30 -7.21
N SER A 11 -2.93 -9.34 -6.38
CA SER A 11 -1.74 -9.57 -5.54
C SER A 11 -0.49 -9.79 -6.38
N SER A 12 -0.61 -10.47 -7.52
CA SER A 12 0.51 -10.67 -8.46
C SER A 12 1.05 -9.36 -9.04
N MET A 13 0.19 -8.35 -9.22
CA MET A 13 0.63 -7.03 -9.65
C MET A 13 1.37 -6.30 -8.53
N VAL A 14 0.88 -6.42 -7.29
CA VAL A 14 1.58 -5.89 -6.11
C VAL A 14 2.98 -6.50 -5.97
N ASP A 15 3.09 -7.83 -6.11
CA ASP A 15 4.38 -8.54 -6.04
C ASP A 15 5.33 -8.06 -7.17
N LEU A 16 4.83 -7.93 -8.40
CA LEU A 16 5.62 -7.44 -9.53
C LEU A 16 6.10 -5.99 -9.34
N LEU A 17 5.24 -5.13 -8.81
CA LEU A 17 5.59 -3.74 -8.52
C LEU A 17 6.61 -3.64 -7.38
N ASP A 18 6.50 -4.47 -6.34
CA ASP A 18 7.48 -4.53 -5.25
C ASP A 18 8.86 -4.95 -5.79
N ASP A 19 8.90 -5.99 -6.62
CA ASP A 19 10.13 -6.45 -7.28
C ASP A 19 10.74 -5.35 -8.16
N TYR A 20 9.92 -4.70 -8.99
CA TYR A 20 10.37 -3.60 -9.85
C TYR A 20 10.93 -2.43 -9.04
N CYS A 21 10.23 -2.01 -7.99
CA CYS A 21 10.66 -0.89 -7.16
C CYS A 21 11.96 -1.19 -6.40
N ARG A 22 12.15 -2.42 -5.92
CA ARG A 22 13.37 -2.83 -5.21
C ARG A 22 14.56 -2.97 -6.15
N GLN A 23 14.35 -3.59 -7.31
CA GLN A 23 15.45 -3.97 -8.22
C GLN A 23 15.87 -2.84 -9.16
N VAL A 24 14.91 -2.05 -9.65
CA VAL A 24 15.17 -1.02 -10.67
C VAL A 24 15.26 0.37 -10.03
N CYS A 25 14.28 0.73 -9.20
CA CYS A 25 14.19 2.08 -8.65
C CYS A 25 14.96 2.23 -7.32
N THR A 26 15.40 1.12 -6.71
CA THR A 26 16.05 1.09 -5.38
C THR A 26 15.23 1.79 -4.29
N LEU A 27 13.90 1.72 -4.40
CA LEU A 27 12.96 2.36 -3.48
C LEU A 27 12.64 1.42 -2.30
N LEU A 28 12.48 2.00 -1.12
CA LEU A 28 12.00 1.27 0.05
C LEU A 28 10.48 1.16 -0.01
N CYS A 29 10.01 -0.06 -0.24
CA CYS A 29 8.61 -0.40 -0.37
C CYS A 29 8.19 -1.36 0.74
N VAL A 30 6.92 -1.25 1.15
CA VAL A 30 6.26 -2.24 2.00
C VAL A 30 4.99 -2.70 1.30
N GLN A 31 4.72 -4.00 1.39
CA GLN A 31 3.55 -4.60 0.77
C GLN A 31 2.52 -5.09 1.79
N HIS A 32 1.25 -4.98 1.43
CA HIS A 32 0.14 -5.54 2.19
C HIS A 32 -0.92 -6.18 1.28
N VAL A 33 -0.85 -7.50 1.22
CA VAL A 33 -1.81 -8.37 0.52
C VAL A 33 -2.66 -9.15 1.54
N GLY A 34 -3.79 -9.71 1.11
CA GLY A 34 -4.72 -10.44 2.00
C GLY A 34 -4.12 -11.64 2.75
N SER A 35 -3.03 -12.23 2.24
CA SER A 35 -2.28 -13.30 2.90
C SER A 35 -1.27 -12.80 3.94
N THR A 36 -1.09 -11.50 4.10
CA THR A 36 -0.12 -10.92 5.04
C THR A 36 -0.55 -11.19 6.48
N ASN A 37 0.34 -11.78 7.28
CA ASN A 37 0.10 -12.01 8.70
C ASN A 37 -0.24 -10.69 9.43
N ARG A 38 -1.20 -10.73 10.34
CA ARG A 38 -1.61 -9.60 11.18
C ARG A 38 -0.45 -8.93 11.92
N VAL A 39 0.52 -9.70 12.42
CA VAL A 39 1.72 -9.14 13.08
C VAL A 39 2.57 -8.35 12.09
N GLN A 40 2.84 -8.94 10.92
CA GLN A 40 3.60 -8.28 9.86
C GLN A 40 2.90 -6.99 9.37
N ARG A 41 1.57 -7.03 9.26
CA ARG A 41 0.77 -5.84 8.95
C ARG A 41 1.04 -4.70 9.93
N MET A 42 1.04 -4.97 11.24
CA MET A 42 1.32 -3.94 12.24
C MET A 42 2.74 -3.39 12.11
N VAL A 43 3.73 -4.25 11.87
CA VAL A 43 5.13 -3.84 11.66
C VAL A 43 5.26 -2.95 10.43
N ASN A 44 4.63 -3.32 9.31
CA ASN A 44 4.64 -2.53 8.07
C ASN A 44 3.95 -1.17 8.23
N LEU A 45 2.88 -1.11 9.01
CA LEU A 45 2.18 0.16 9.30
C LEU A 45 2.99 1.07 10.21
N GLN A 46 3.61 0.51 11.24
CA GLN A 46 4.49 1.27 12.13
C GLN A 46 5.72 1.77 11.39
N SER A 47 6.33 0.95 10.54
CA SER A 47 7.50 1.36 9.76
C SER A 47 7.13 2.45 8.76
N PHE A 48 5.96 2.36 8.10
CA PHE A 48 5.49 3.41 7.19
C PHE A 48 5.19 4.71 7.94
N ASN A 49 4.42 4.66 9.03
CA ASN A 49 4.02 5.86 9.78
C ASN A 49 5.11 6.43 10.70
N ALA A 50 6.27 5.76 10.84
CA ALA A 50 7.34 6.25 11.71
C ALA A 50 7.83 7.66 11.28
N PRO A 51 8.13 8.54 12.25
CA PRO A 51 8.74 9.83 11.97
C PRO A 51 10.11 9.60 11.32
N GLY A 52 10.36 10.26 10.19
CA GLY A 52 11.60 10.05 9.41
C GLY A 52 11.70 8.70 8.71
N SER A 53 10.58 7.96 8.55
CA SER A 53 10.57 6.74 7.76
C SER A 53 11.09 6.99 6.35
N LYS A 54 11.97 6.10 5.91
CA LYS A 54 12.51 6.06 4.54
C LYS A 54 11.62 5.27 3.58
N VAL A 55 10.54 4.66 4.07
CA VAL A 55 9.58 3.94 3.24
C VAL A 55 8.81 4.95 2.42
N PHE A 56 8.99 4.91 1.11
CA PHE A 56 8.38 5.84 0.17
C PHE A 56 7.01 5.35 -0.31
N LEU A 57 6.91 4.04 -0.58
CA LEU A 57 5.75 3.44 -1.23
C LEU A 57 5.14 2.33 -0.38
N PHE A 58 3.84 2.42 -0.16
CA PHE A 58 3.01 1.38 0.44
C PHE A 58 2.17 0.72 -0.66
N LEU A 59 2.50 -0.51 -1.00
CA LEU A 59 1.77 -1.29 -2.00
C LEU A 59 0.70 -2.11 -1.29
N MET A 60 -0.54 -2.05 -1.78
CA MET A 60 -1.60 -2.85 -1.16
C MET A 60 -2.69 -3.26 -2.12
N THR A 61 -3.34 -4.38 -1.80
CA THR A 61 -4.53 -4.78 -2.56
C THR A 61 -5.75 -3.97 -2.12
N THR A 62 -6.60 -3.54 -3.05
CA THR A 62 -7.82 -2.76 -2.77
C THR A 62 -8.70 -3.43 -1.71
N ARG A 63 -8.86 -4.76 -1.81
CA ARG A 63 -9.62 -5.56 -0.84
C ARG A 63 -8.98 -5.64 0.55
N ALA A 64 -7.66 -5.64 0.65
CA ALA A 64 -6.98 -5.56 1.95
C ALA A 64 -7.08 -4.14 2.55
N GLY A 65 -7.09 -3.10 1.71
CA GLY A 65 -7.30 -1.70 2.09
C GLY A 65 -8.63 -1.45 2.82
N GLY A 66 -9.69 -2.16 2.44
CA GLY A 66 -11.02 -2.05 3.08
C GLY A 66 -11.07 -2.53 4.54
N LEU A 67 -10.06 -3.25 5.04
CA LEU A 67 -10.07 -3.92 6.35
C LEU A 67 -9.53 -3.06 7.52
N GLY A 68 -9.79 -1.75 7.50
CA GLY A 68 -9.49 -0.85 8.62
C GLY A 68 -7.99 -0.57 8.81
N ILE A 69 -7.29 -0.23 7.74
CA ILE A 69 -5.90 0.21 7.77
C ILE A 69 -5.85 1.74 7.82
N ASN A 70 -4.92 2.33 8.57
CA ASN A 70 -4.78 3.78 8.68
C ASN A 70 -3.36 4.22 8.27
N LEU A 71 -3.25 4.90 7.13
CA LEU A 71 -1.99 5.34 6.54
C LEU A 71 -1.85 6.87 6.71
N GLN A 72 -1.90 7.34 7.95
CA GLN A 72 -1.97 8.77 8.32
C GLN A 72 -0.86 9.66 7.73
N THR A 73 0.25 9.06 7.33
CA THR A 73 1.41 9.79 6.79
C THR A 73 1.47 9.78 5.28
N ALA A 74 0.57 9.07 4.61
CA ALA A 74 0.41 9.15 3.17
C ALA A 74 -0.19 10.49 2.77
N ASP A 75 0.16 10.95 1.58
CA ASP A 75 -0.44 12.15 0.97
C ASP A 75 -0.78 11.95 -0.51
N THR A 76 -0.30 10.85 -1.10
CA THR A 76 -0.51 10.53 -2.49
C THR A 76 -1.16 9.14 -2.59
N CYS A 77 -2.32 9.08 -3.23
CA CYS A 77 -3.03 7.83 -3.49
C CYS A 77 -3.05 7.54 -5.00
N ILE A 78 -2.61 6.34 -5.38
CA ILE A 78 -2.62 5.87 -6.78
C ILE A 78 -3.49 4.63 -6.85
N LEU A 79 -4.54 4.67 -7.68
CA LEU A 79 -5.28 3.49 -8.09
C LEU A 79 -4.64 2.98 -9.39
N PHE A 80 -3.90 1.88 -9.32
CA PHE A 80 -3.23 1.30 -10.49
C PHE A 80 -4.22 0.65 -11.43
N ASP A 81 -5.18 -0.07 -10.86
CA ASP A 81 -6.33 -0.65 -11.55
C ASP A 81 -7.56 -0.48 -10.66
N SER A 82 -8.68 -0.12 -11.29
CA SER A 82 -9.95 0.11 -10.60
C SER A 82 -10.64 -1.20 -10.27
N ASP A 83 -11.19 -1.31 -9.06
CA ASP A 83 -12.03 -2.45 -8.74
C ASP A 83 -13.37 -2.33 -9.48
N TRP A 84 -13.95 -3.49 -9.83
CA TRP A 84 -15.30 -3.55 -10.41
C TRP A 84 -16.34 -2.85 -9.51
N ASN A 85 -16.16 -2.90 -8.19
CA ASN A 85 -16.99 -2.18 -7.25
C ASN A 85 -16.37 -0.80 -6.89
N PRO A 86 -16.94 0.32 -7.38
CA PRO A 86 -16.40 1.66 -7.12
C PRO A 86 -16.40 2.05 -5.64
N GLN A 87 -17.26 1.42 -4.81
CA GLN A 87 -17.25 1.68 -3.37
C GLN A 87 -15.98 1.16 -2.70
N GLN A 88 -15.35 0.11 -3.24
CA GLN A 88 -14.08 -0.40 -2.71
C GLN A 88 -12.95 0.59 -2.95
N ASP A 89 -12.88 1.17 -4.14
CA ASP A 89 -11.90 2.21 -4.48
C ASP A 89 -12.11 3.47 -3.63
N LEU A 90 -13.37 3.92 -3.46
CA LEU A 90 -13.70 5.04 -2.58
C LEU A 90 -13.29 4.78 -1.13
N GLN A 91 -13.51 3.56 -0.63
CA GLN A 91 -13.12 3.18 0.72
C GLN A 91 -11.61 3.11 0.88
N ALA A 92 -10.89 2.65 -0.14
CA ALA A 92 -9.43 2.58 -0.18
C ALA A 92 -8.80 3.98 -0.16
N MET A 93 -9.29 4.90 -1.01
CA MET A 93 -8.83 6.30 -1.04
C MET A 93 -9.05 7.01 0.30
N GLY A 94 -10.14 6.71 1.02
CA GLY A 94 -10.39 7.29 2.35
C GLY A 94 -9.44 6.82 3.46
N ARG A 95 -8.39 6.05 3.15
CA ARG A 95 -7.37 5.58 4.11
C ARG A 95 -6.01 6.26 3.97
N ALA A 96 -5.79 6.90 2.82
CA ALA A 96 -4.61 7.69 2.53
C ALA A 96 -4.82 9.14 3.00
#